data_AF-A0A514BUZ5-F1
#
_entry.id   AF-A0A514BUZ5-F1
#
_cell.length_a   1.000
_cell.length_b   1.000
_cell.length_c   1.000
_cell.angle_alpha   90.00
_cell.angle_beta   90.00
_cell.angle_gamma   90.00
#
_symmetry.space_group_name_H-M   'P 1'
#
loop_
_entity.id
_entity.type
_entity.pdbx_description
1 polymer ?
#
loop_
_entity_poly.entity_id
_entity_poly.type
_entity_poly.pdbx_seq_one_letter_code
_entity_poly.pdbx_strand_id
1 'polypeptide(L)'
;MRCLALTLLLLVLAACRGTCPDIKPPEIVEVVVERYVPLPADLTRPCGDTAKRNNTVSEAVRLANARKADRDECNARMTQIRELGESP
;
A
#
# COMPACT_ATOMS: atom_id res chain seq x y z
N MET A 1 -46.06 15.07 18.43
CA MET A 1 -45.08 15.08 17.32
C MET A 1 -43.62 14.94 17.79
N ARG A 2 -43.18 15.58 18.90
CA ARG A 2 -41.79 15.47 19.42
C ARG A 2 -41.38 14.05 19.85
N CYS A 3 -42.29 13.26 20.45
CA CYS A 3 -41.98 11.90 20.87
C CYS A 3 -41.74 10.95 19.69
N LEU A 4 -42.45 11.17 18.57
CA LEU A 4 -42.39 10.31 17.39
C LEU A 4 -41.06 10.50 16.63
N ALA A 5 -40.55 11.73 16.60
CA ALA A 5 -39.22 12.05 16.07
C ALA A 5 -38.10 11.42 16.92
N LEU A 6 -38.25 11.42 18.25
CA LEU A 6 -37.26 10.83 19.16
C LEU A 6 -37.19 9.30 19.00
N THR A 7 -38.33 8.64 18.84
CA THR A 7 -38.39 7.19 18.61
C THR A 7 -37.80 6.79 17.25
N LEU A 8 -38.02 7.60 16.21
CA LEU A 8 -37.41 7.38 14.89
C LEU A 8 -35.90 7.55 14.93
N LEU A 9 -35.41 8.58 15.63
CA LEU A 9 -33.97 8.79 15.81
C LEU A 9 -33.32 7.61 16.55
N LEU A 10 -33.94 7.13 17.63
CA LEU A 10 -33.45 5.98 18.39
C LEU A 10 -33.42 4.68 17.56
N LEU A 11 -34.40 4.46 16.68
CA LEU A 11 -34.44 3.32 15.76
C LEU A 11 -33.31 3.38 14.72
N VAL A 12 -33.00 4.56 14.18
CA VAL A 12 -31.89 4.76 13.24
C VAL A 12 -30.53 4.53 13.92
N LEU A 13 -30.36 4.99 15.18
CA LEU A 13 -29.14 4.73 15.94
C LEU A 13 -28.98 3.25 16.32
N ALA A 14 -30.09 2.55 16.60
CA ALA A 14 -30.05 1.11 16.86
C ALA A 14 -29.68 0.30 15.61
N ALA A 15 -30.09 0.75 14.42
CA ALA A 15 -29.71 0.16 13.14
C ALA A 15 -28.22 0.37 12.77
N CYS A 16 -27.53 1.32 13.41
CA CYS A 16 -26.09 1.54 13.28
C CYS A 16 -25.23 0.57 14.11
N ARG A 17 -25.82 -0.42 14.79
CA ARG A 17 -25.07 -1.57 15.32
C ARG A 17 -24.68 -2.50 14.16
N GLY A 18 -23.82 -1.97 13.29
CA GLY A 18 -23.16 -2.71 12.25
C GLY A 18 -22.49 -3.92 12.88
N THR A 19 -22.75 -5.08 12.28
CA THR A 19 -22.06 -6.33 12.55
C THR A 19 -20.58 -6.02 12.74
N CYS A 20 -20.07 -6.18 13.97
CA CYS A 20 -18.63 -6.15 14.18
C CYS A 20 -18.08 -7.26 13.29
N PRO A 21 -17.26 -6.93 12.27
CA PRO A 21 -16.70 -7.96 11.43
C PRO A 21 -15.92 -8.90 12.35
N ASP A 22 -16.14 -10.20 12.19
CA ASP A 22 -15.31 -11.20 12.86
C ASP A 22 -13.91 -11.07 12.25
N ILE A 23 -13.04 -10.33 12.93
CA ILE A 23 -11.66 -10.10 12.50
C ILE A 23 -10.92 -11.39 12.79
N LYS A 24 -10.79 -12.24 11.77
CA LYS A 24 -9.89 -13.39 11.85
C LYS A 24 -8.46 -12.86 11.99
N PRO A 25 -7.75 -13.23 13.07
CA PRO A 25 -6.35 -12.85 13.19
C PRO A 25 -5.56 -13.46 12.01
N PRO A 26 -4.51 -12.77 11.54
CA PRO A 26 -3.68 -13.30 10.47
C PRO A 26 -3.02 -14.60 10.92
N GLU A 27 -2.99 -15.58 10.02
CA GLU A 27 -2.25 -16.83 10.22
C GLU A 27 -0.75 -16.56 10.06
N ILE A 28 0.05 -17.00 11.04
CA ILE A 28 1.50 -16.92 10.95
C ILE A 28 1.97 -18.10 10.09
N VAL A 29 2.55 -17.80 8.93
CA VAL A 29 3.16 -18.78 8.04
C VAL A 29 4.67 -18.73 8.22
N GLU A 30 5.24 -19.79 8.80
CA GLU A 30 6.69 -19.96 8.89
C GLU A 30 7.20 -20.62 7.61
N VAL A 31 8.19 -20.00 6.96
CA VAL A 31 8.76 -20.50 5.71
C VAL A 31 10.24 -20.79 5.95
N VAL A 32 10.68 -22.00 5.59
CA VAL A 32 12.09 -22.37 5.66
C VAL A 32 12.83 -21.68 4.52
N VAL A 33 13.87 -20.91 4.84
CA VAL A 33 14.73 -20.27 3.84
C VAL A 33 15.65 -21.33 3.25
N GLU A 34 15.44 -21.68 1.99
CA GLU A 34 16.22 -22.73 1.31
C GLU A 34 17.62 -22.24 0.91
N ARG A 35 17.77 -20.95 0.58
CA ARG A 35 19.02 -20.38 0.05
C ARG A 35 19.11 -18.89 0.33
N TYR A 36 20.33 -18.44 0.65
CA TYR A 36 20.68 -17.02 0.70
C TYR A 36 21.39 -16.61 -0.58
N VAL A 37 20.86 -15.61 -1.29
CA VAL A 37 21.45 -15.06 -2.51
C VAL A 37 22.03 -13.68 -2.22
N PRO A 38 23.33 -13.44 -2.40
CA PRO A 38 23.93 -12.14 -2.17
C PRO A 38 23.43 -11.14 -3.21
N LEU A 39 22.99 -9.97 -2.75
CA LEU A 39 22.49 -8.90 -3.63
C LEU A 39 23.63 -7.93 -4.00
N PRO A 40 23.83 -7.64 -5.30
CA PRO A 40 24.70 -6.57 -5.74
C PRO A 40 24.30 -5.21 -5.14
N ALA A 41 25.27 -4.41 -4.70
CA ALA A 41 25.03 -3.12 -4.04
C ALA A 41 24.18 -2.17 -4.91
N ASP A 42 24.37 -2.20 -6.23
CA ASP A 42 23.61 -1.37 -7.16
C ASP A 42 22.11 -1.67 -7.20
N LEU A 43 21.73 -2.92 -6.93
CA LEU A 43 20.32 -3.32 -6.90
C LEU A 43 19.63 -2.92 -5.59
N THR A 44 20.40 -2.80 -4.51
CA THR A 44 19.91 -2.40 -3.18
C THR A 44 19.76 -0.90 -2.97
N ARG A 45 20.10 -0.09 -3.99
CA ARG A 45 19.96 1.37 -3.91
C ARG A 45 18.48 1.76 -3.68
N PRO A 46 18.19 2.75 -2.81
CA PRO A 46 16.81 3.20 -2.59
C PRO A 46 16.15 3.66 -3.89
N CYS A 47 14.83 3.48 -3.99
CA CYS A 47 14.04 4.01 -5.10
C CYS A 47 13.91 5.54 -4.99
N GLY A 48 13.75 6.21 -6.13
CA GLY A 48 13.64 7.67 -6.17
C GLY A 48 12.43 8.17 -5.38
N ASP A 49 12.66 9.20 -4.57
CA ASP A 49 11.60 9.89 -3.82
C ASP A 49 11.46 11.33 -4.31
N THR A 50 10.76 11.48 -5.44
CA THR A 50 10.40 12.82 -5.92
C THR A 50 9.31 13.41 -5.01
N ALA A 51 9.72 14.42 -4.24
CA ALA A 51 8.84 15.17 -3.35
C ALA A 51 7.95 16.19 -4.11
N LYS A 52 6.76 16.42 -3.52
CA LYS A 52 5.79 17.42 -3.97
C LYS A 52 6.15 18.79 -3.38
N ARG A 53 6.13 19.83 -4.21
CA ARG A 53 6.47 21.20 -3.80
C ARG A 53 5.25 22.03 -3.42
N ASN A 54 4.14 21.90 -4.15
CA ASN A 54 2.92 22.67 -3.91
C ASN A 54 1.65 21.92 -4.36
N ASN A 55 0.47 22.49 -4.09
CA ASN A 55 -0.84 21.93 -4.41
C ASN A 55 -1.41 22.49 -5.72
N THR A 56 -0.67 22.40 -6.83
CA THR A 56 -1.15 22.88 -8.14
C THR A 56 -1.27 21.74 -9.15
N VAL A 57 -2.13 21.92 -10.17
CA VAL A 57 -2.31 20.94 -11.25
C VAL A 57 -1.01 20.78 -12.04
N SER A 58 -0.31 21.88 -12.33
CA SER A 58 0.99 21.83 -13.03
C SER A 58 2.04 21.03 -12.25
N GLU A 59 2.08 21.19 -10.94
CA GLU A 59 2.94 20.38 -10.07
C GLU A 59 2.52 18.92 -10.03
N ALA A 60 1.22 18.61 -10.04
CA ALA A 60 0.73 17.24 -10.09
C ALA A 60 1.18 16.52 -11.37
N VAL A 61 1.11 17.20 -12.52
CA VAL A 61 1.59 16.66 -13.81
C VAL A 61 3.10 16.45 -13.80
N ARG A 62 3.87 17.45 -13.33
CA ARG A 62 5.33 17.33 -13.19
C ARG A 62 5.72 16.14 -12.30
N LEU A 63 5.04 16.02 -11.15
CA LEU A 63 5.28 14.98 -10.17
C LEU A 63 4.92 13.59 -10.72
N ALA A 64 3.81 13.46 -11.45
CA ALA A 64 3.43 12.22 -12.10
C ALA A 64 4.46 11.75 -13.12
N ASN A 65 4.97 12.66 -13.96
CA ASN A 65 5.99 12.35 -14.95
C ASN A 65 7.32 11.95 -14.30
N ALA A 66 7.78 12.71 -13.29
CA ALA A 66 9.01 12.40 -12.56
C ALA A 66 8.92 11.04 -11.85
N ARG A 67 7.82 10.78 -11.12
CA ARG A 67 7.61 9.52 -10.42
C ARG A 67 7.44 8.32 -11.35
N LYS A 68 7.01 8.53 -12.60
CA LYS A 68 6.94 7.44 -13.57
C LYS A 68 8.34 6.90 -13.87
N ALA A 69 9.28 7.80 -14.18
CA ALA A 69 10.67 7.40 -14.43
C ALA A 69 11.30 6.70 -13.22
N ASP A 70 11.12 7.28 -12.02
CA ASP A 70 11.64 6.68 -10.77
C ASP A 70 11.08 5.27 -10.53
N ARG A 71 9.77 5.07 -10.78
CA ARG A 71 9.12 3.77 -10.63
C ARG A 71 9.60 2.75 -11.66
N ASP A 72 9.75 3.16 -12.91
CA ASP A 72 10.12 2.25 -14.00
C ASP A 72 11.54 1.70 -13.75
N GLU A 73 12.48 2.56 -13.33
CA GLU A 73 13.83 2.13 -12.91
C GLU A 73 13.80 1.22 -11.68
N CYS A 74 13.07 1.62 -10.63
CA CYS A 74 12.93 0.85 -9.40
C CYS A 74 12.39 -0.56 -9.69
N ASN A 75 11.32 -0.65 -10.48
CA ASN A 75 10.71 -1.92 -10.87
C ASN A 75 11.67 -2.80 -11.67
N ALA A 76 12.45 -2.21 -12.58
CA ALA A 76 13.47 -2.96 -13.33
C ALA A 76 14.52 -3.59 -12.41
N ARG A 77 15.01 -2.85 -11.40
CA ARG A 77 15.94 -3.42 -10.40
C ARG A 77 15.28 -4.51 -9.56
N MET A 78 14.01 -4.34 -9.16
CA MET A 78 13.30 -5.36 -8.39
C MET A 78 13.09 -6.65 -9.20
N THR A 79 12.89 -6.54 -10.50
CA THR A 79 12.86 -7.71 -11.40
C THR A 79 14.22 -8.41 -11.42
N GLN A 80 15.32 -7.68 -11.58
CA GLN A 80 16.67 -8.25 -11.54
C GLN A 80 16.97 -8.96 -10.21
N ILE A 81 16.51 -8.41 -9.08
CA ILE A 81 16.63 -9.07 -7.77
C ILE A 81 15.87 -10.41 -7.74
N ARG A 82 14.68 -10.49 -8.33
CA ARG A 82 13.89 -11.74 -8.38
C ARG A 82 14.58 -12.79 -9.26
N GLU A 83 15.11 -12.38 -10.41
CA GLU A 83 15.83 -13.27 -11.33
C GLU A 83 17.09 -13.90 -10.69
N LEU A 84 17.76 -13.18 -9.79
CA LEU A 84 18.87 -13.74 -9.00
C LEU A 84 18.42 -14.90 -8.10
N GLY A 85 17.17 -14.89 -7.62
CA GLY A 85 16.59 -15.96 -6.83
C GLY A 85 16.08 -17.16 -7.64
N GLU A 86 15.80 -16.96 -8.93
CA GLU A 86 15.31 -17.99 -9.86
C GLU A 86 16.45 -18.75 -10.58
N SER A 87 17.68 -18.23 -10.53
CA SER A 87 18.85 -18.91 -11.10
C SER A 87 19.24 -20.15 -10.25
N PRO A 88 19.34 -21.34 -10.86
CA PRO A 88 19.48 -22.63 -10.16
C PRO A 88 20.73 -22.73 -9.27
#